data_AF-A0A318D180-F1
#
_entry.id   AF-A0A318D180-F1
#
_cell.length_a   1.000
_cell.length_b   1.000
_cell.length_c   1.000
_cell.angle_alpha   90.00
_cell.angle_beta   90.00
_cell.angle_gamma   90.00
#
_symmetry.space_group_name_H-M   'P 1'
#
loop_
_entity.id
_entity.type
_entity.pdbx_description
1 polymer ?
#
loop_
_entity_poly.entity_id
_entity_poly.type
_entity_poly.pdbx_seq_one_letter_code
_entity_poly.pdbx_strand_id
1 'polypeptide(L)'
;MRNRGCLVNERVGSDEPIYLTGACTHNCWWGKGGMIDYTNDDCGDYWHNKKRQPLINVGVIGHWTDLGEPELYPALHCPDTGGYAEGSEADAHNIFNFRWIRGIYKGYVSNNEELRPLRGLTA
;
A
#
# COMPACT_ATOMS: atom_id res chain seq x y z
N MET A 1 11.66 -0.75 13.03
CA MET A 1 10.95 -1.73 12.19
C MET A 1 11.92 -2.15 11.10
N ARG A 2 12.49 -3.38 11.13
CA ARG A 2 13.34 -3.84 10.02
C ARG A 2 12.43 -4.15 8.83
N ASN A 3 12.76 -3.57 7.69
CA ASN A 3 12.02 -3.67 6.45
C ASN A 3 11.91 -5.15 6.06
N ARG A 4 10.71 -5.71 6.03
CA ARG A 4 10.47 -7.11 5.63
C ARG A 4 10.42 -7.26 4.10
N GLY A 5 10.98 -6.28 3.37
CA GLY A 5 10.85 -6.15 1.92
C GLY A 5 9.45 -5.78 1.45
N CYS A 6 8.64 -5.16 2.31
CA CYS A 6 7.23 -4.84 2.00
C CYS A 6 6.98 -3.37 1.70
N LEU A 7 8.02 -2.57 1.66
CA LEU A 7 7.92 -1.21 1.16
C LEU A 7 8.24 -1.21 -0.33
N VAL A 8 7.65 -0.28 -1.05
CA VAL A 8 8.07 0.05 -2.41
C VAL A 8 9.55 0.43 -2.36
N ASN A 9 10.31 -0.04 -3.33
CA ASN A 9 11.76 0.15 -3.39
C ASN A 9 12.13 1.38 -4.20
N GLU A 10 13.36 1.86 -4.04
CA GLU A 10 13.89 3.01 -4.78
C GLU A 10 13.79 2.81 -6.29
N ARG A 11 14.01 1.59 -6.79
CA ARG A 11 13.89 1.23 -8.21
C ARG A 11 13.63 -0.26 -8.36
N VAL A 12 13.25 -0.69 -9.56
CA VAL A 12 13.06 -2.11 -9.89
C VAL A 12 14.32 -2.92 -9.57
N GLY A 13 14.16 -4.03 -8.85
CA GLY A 13 15.26 -4.91 -8.44
C GLY A 13 16.15 -4.38 -7.31
N SER A 14 15.82 -3.24 -6.71
CA SER A 14 16.48 -2.75 -5.49
C SER A 14 15.86 -3.39 -4.25
N ASP A 15 16.68 -3.60 -3.21
CA ASP A 15 16.22 -3.97 -1.85
C ASP A 15 16.08 -2.74 -0.92
N GLU A 16 16.48 -1.56 -1.39
CA GLU A 16 16.39 -0.31 -0.64
C GLU A 16 15.00 0.30 -0.78
N PRO A 17 14.29 0.56 0.35
CA PRO A 17 12.96 1.15 0.32
C PRO A 17 13.00 2.63 -0.04
N ILE A 18 12.05 3.09 -0.84
CA ILE A 18 11.85 4.52 -1.05
C ILE A 18 11.06 5.12 0.11
N TYR A 19 11.54 6.26 0.61
CA TYR A 19 10.81 7.08 1.55
C TYR A 19 10.36 8.36 0.87
N LEU A 20 9.04 8.59 0.88
CA LEU A 20 8.44 9.84 0.48
C LEU A 20 8.80 10.90 1.52
N THR A 21 9.46 11.96 1.06
CA THR A 21 9.88 13.11 1.86
C THR A 21 9.58 14.39 1.11
N GLY A 22 9.49 15.51 1.83
CA GLY A 22 9.14 16.82 1.25
C GLY A 22 10.11 17.36 0.20
N ALA A 23 11.29 16.76 0.09
CA ALA A 23 12.24 17.09 -0.96
C ALA A 23 11.79 16.55 -2.34
N CYS A 24 11.15 15.38 -2.39
CA CYS A 24 10.62 14.81 -3.63
C CYS A 24 9.19 15.28 -3.91
N THR A 25 8.42 15.66 -2.90
CA THR A 25 7.00 15.99 -3.07
C THR A 25 6.70 17.29 -2.33
N HIS A 26 6.29 18.34 -3.03
CA HIS A 26 5.93 19.64 -2.43
C HIS A 26 4.77 19.56 -1.40
N ASN A 27 4.18 18.37 -1.19
CA ASN A 27 2.92 18.15 -0.49
C ASN A 27 2.93 17.02 0.56
N CYS A 28 4.05 16.72 1.23
CA CYS A 28 4.05 15.72 2.30
C CYS A 28 3.55 16.29 3.65
N TRP A 29 2.28 16.72 3.69
CA TRP A 29 1.62 17.24 4.90
C TRP A 29 1.63 16.24 6.08
N TRP A 30 1.82 14.96 5.78
CA TRP A 30 1.93 13.84 6.71
C TRP A 30 3.39 13.46 7.09
N GLY A 31 4.39 14.21 6.60
CA GLY A 31 5.80 14.05 6.97
C GLY A 31 6.54 13.01 6.12
N LYS A 32 7.50 12.29 6.75
CA LYS A 32 8.26 11.21 6.10
C LYS A 32 7.51 9.89 6.26
N GLY A 33 7.30 9.16 5.16
CA GLY A 33 6.88 7.77 5.25
C GLY A 33 7.17 6.97 3.99
N GLY A 34 6.69 5.73 3.96
CA GLY A 34 6.94 4.78 2.87
C GLY A 34 5.65 4.12 2.44
N MET A 35 5.59 3.72 1.18
CA MET A 35 4.44 3.02 0.61
C MET A 35 4.59 1.53 0.83
N ILE A 36 3.50 0.86 1.21
CA ILE A 36 3.46 -0.60 1.24
C ILE A 36 3.30 -1.10 -0.18
N ASP A 37 4.12 -2.07 -0.58
CA ASP A 37 3.98 -2.72 -1.86
C ASP A 37 2.83 -3.74 -1.83
N TYR A 38 1.62 -3.27 -2.19
CA TYR A 38 0.44 -4.13 -2.31
C TYR A 38 0.45 -5.01 -3.56
N THR A 39 1.39 -4.82 -4.50
CA THR A 39 1.53 -5.75 -5.64
C THR A 39 2.13 -7.08 -5.21
N ASN A 40 2.80 -7.11 -4.05
CA ASN A 40 3.19 -8.32 -3.36
C ASN A 40 2.07 -8.80 -2.42
N ASP A 41 1.43 -9.92 -2.77
CA ASP A 41 0.33 -10.50 -1.99
C ASP A 41 0.74 -10.82 -0.53
N ASP A 42 1.99 -11.25 -0.29
CA ASP A 42 2.49 -11.55 1.06
C ASP A 42 2.56 -10.29 1.93
N CYS A 43 2.88 -9.15 1.33
CA CYS A 43 2.94 -7.86 2.02
C CYS A 43 1.54 -7.32 2.33
N GLY A 44 0.60 -7.48 1.40
CA GLY A 44 -0.82 -7.20 1.65
C GLY A 44 -1.38 -8.04 2.80
N ASP A 45 -1.14 -9.35 2.78
CA ASP A 45 -1.60 -10.30 3.80
C ASP A 45 -0.93 -10.02 5.16
N TYR A 46 0.38 -9.73 5.17
CA TYR A 46 1.10 -9.31 6.37
C TYR A 46 0.51 -8.04 6.98
N TRP A 47 0.31 -7.00 6.17
CA TRP A 47 -0.24 -5.74 6.65
C TRP A 47 -1.66 -5.90 7.18
N HIS A 48 -2.48 -6.70 6.49
CA HIS A 48 -3.81 -7.04 6.96
C HIS A 48 -3.75 -7.67 8.35
N ASN A 49 -3.01 -8.76 8.50
CA ASN A 49 -2.96 -9.52 9.74
C ASN A 49 -2.33 -8.74 10.91
N LYS A 50 -1.35 -7.87 10.64
CA LYS A 50 -0.65 -7.11 11.69
C LYS A 50 -1.33 -5.81 12.08
N LYS A 51 -2.01 -5.15 11.15
CA LYS A 51 -2.54 -3.80 11.38
C LYS A 51 -4.05 -3.72 11.26
N ARG A 52 -4.63 -4.40 10.28
CA ARG A 52 -6.08 -4.31 10.02
C ARG A 52 -6.88 -5.28 10.89
N GLN A 53 -6.45 -6.52 11.01
CA GLN A 53 -7.15 -7.55 11.78
C GLN A 53 -7.38 -7.13 13.26
N PRO A 54 -6.41 -6.53 13.97
CA PRO A 54 -6.67 -6.04 15.33
C PRO A 54 -7.76 -4.96 15.39
N LEU A 55 -7.93 -4.14 14.35
CA LEU A 55 -8.99 -3.14 14.26
C LEU A 55 -10.35 -3.78 13.98
N ILE A 56 -10.39 -4.80 13.12
CA ILE A 56 -11.59 -5.60 12.85
C ILE A 56 -12.07 -6.29 14.13
N ASN A 57 -11.15 -6.87 14.90
CA ASN A 57 -11.45 -7.55 16.17
C ASN A 57 -12.11 -6.63 17.22
N VAL A 58 -11.92 -5.30 17.12
CA VAL A 58 -12.56 -4.31 17.99
C VAL A 58 -13.78 -3.63 17.34
N GLY A 59 -14.26 -4.16 16.21
CA GLY A 59 -15.48 -3.74 15.52
C GLY A 59 -15.29 -2.72 14.39
N VAL A 60 -14.06 -2.34 14.03
CA VAL A 60 -13.81 -1.43 12.91
C VAL A 60 -13.78 -2.20 11.60
N ILE A 61 -14.92 -2.21 10.90
CA ILE A 61 -15.14 -3.01 9.68
C ILE A 61 -15.20 -2.18 8.37
N GLY A 62 -15.21 -0.85 8.49
CA GLY A 62 -15.18 0.07 7.34
C GLY A 62 -13.75 0.44 6.98
N HIS A 63 -13.39 0.28 5.70
CA HIS A 63 -12.07 0.65 5.19
C HIS A 63 -12.22 1.72 4.11
N TRP A 64 -11.64 2.88 4.37
CA TRP A 64 -11.43 3.90 3.35
C TRP A 64 -9.99 3.77 2.85
N THR A 65 -9.84 3.31 1.60
CA THR A 65 -8.55 3.22 0.90
C THR A 65 -8.30 4.56 0.20
N ASP A 66 -7.98 5.57 0.99
CA ASP A 66 -7.60 6.89 0.50
C ASP A 66 -6.17 6.88 -0.08
N LEU A 67 -5.88 7.83 -0.96
CA LEU A 67 -4.58 8.01 -1.62
C LEU A 67 -4.10 6.76 -2.38
N GLY A 68 -5.06 6.01 -2.94
CA GLY A 68 -4.84 4.73 -3.58
C GLY A 68 -4.47 4.84 -5.06
N GLU A 69 -4.50 6.03 -5.65
CA GLU A 69 -4.08 6.29 -7.02
C GLU A 69 -2.73 5.64 -7.31
N PRO A 70 -1.65 5.81 -6.48
CA PRO A 70 -1.43 6.56 -5.23
C PRO A 70 -1.13 8.08 -5.31
N GLU A 71 -1.65 8.92 -4.40
CA GLU A 71 -1.56 10.41 -4.42
C GLU A 71 -0.15 10.98 -4.71
N LEU A 72 0.88 10.44 -4.04
CA LEU A 72 2.26 10.85 -4.22
C LEU A 72 3.04 9.76 -4.95
N TYR A 73 3.15 9.93 -6.26
CA TYR A 73 3.94 9.05 -7.11
C TYR A 73 5.42 9.40 -7.03
N PRO A 74 6.28 8.48 -6.57
CA PRO A 74 7.72 8.69 -6.58
C PRO A 74 8.20 9.03 -7.99
N ALA A 75 7.82 8.27 -9.03
CA ALA A 75 8.29 8.50 -10.40
C ALA A 75 7.88 9.85 -11.02
N LEU A 76 6.67 10.36 -10.73
CA LEU A 76 6.20 11.64 -11.28
C LEU A 76 6.87 12.85 -10.64
N HIS A 77 7.35 12.72 -9.40
CA HIS A 77 7.97 13.82 -8.66
C HIS A 77 9.48 13.65 -8.43
N CYS A 78 9.97 12.41 -8.53
CA CYS A 78 11.35 11.95 -8.46
C CYS A 78 11.56 10.90 -9.58
N PRO A 79 11.96 11.34 -10.79
CA PRO A 79 12.20 10.46 -11.94
C PRO A 79 13.13 9.29 -11.59
N ASP A 80 12.92 8.14 -12.24
CA ASP A 80 13.67 6.89 -12.03
C ASP A 80 13.46 6.20 -10.67
N THR A 81 12.36 6.52 -9.97
CA THR A 81 12.05 5.91 -8.67
C THR A 81 10.74 5.12 -8.61
N GLY A 82 10.69 4.11 -7.72
CA GLY A 82 9.50 3.29 -7.48
C GLY A 82 9.59 1.89 -8.10
N GLY A 83 10.17 0.95 -7.35
CA GLY A 83 10.20 -0.48 -7.68
C GLY A 83 9.14 -1.24 -6.89
N TYR A 84 8.30 -1.98 -7.61
CA TYR A 84 7.26 -2.86 -7.09
C TYR A 84 7.59 -4.31 -7.43
N ALA A 85 6.97 -5.27 -6.75
CA ALA A 85 7.09 -6.68 -7.09
C ALA A 85 6.57 -6.99 -8.51
N GLU A 86 5.55 -6.27 -8.98
CA GLU A 86 5.01 -6.38 -10.36
C GLU A 86 5.96 -5.75 -11.41
N GLY A 87 6.92 -4.92 -11.00
CA GLY A 87 7.87 -4.28 -11.91
C GLY A 87 8.04 -2.79 -11.64
N SER A 88 8.03 -1.99 -12.72
CA SER A 88 8.15 -0.54 -12.64
C SER A 88 6.87 0.11 -12.13
N GLU A 89 6.95 1.39 -11.79
CA GLU A 89 5.77 2.19 -11.48
C GLU A 89 4.73 2.15 -12.60
N ALA A 90 5.15 2.22 -13.87
CA ALA A 90 4.23 2.17 -15.01
C ALA A 90 3.47 0.85 -15.11
N ASP A 91 4.09 -0.26 -14.69
CA ASP A 91 3.46 -1.59 -14.65
C ASP A 91 2.45 -1.68 -13.50
N ALA A 92 2.74 -1.03 -12.37
CA ALA A 92 1.95 -1.10 -11.15
C ALA A 92 0.84 -0.04 -11.04
N HIS A 93 0.96 1.09 -11.75
CA HIS A 93 0.16 2.32 -11.57
C HIS A 93 -1.34 2.05 -11.41
N ASN A 94 -1.98 1.50 -12.45
CA ASN A 94 -3.43 1.32 -12.46
C ASN A 94 -3.90 0.11 -11.64
N ILE A 95 -3.01 -0.83 -11.31
CA ILE A 95 -3.38 -2.05 -10.59
C ILE A 95 -3.16 -1.94 -9.08
N PHE A 96 -2.37 -0.97 -8.62
CA PHE A 96 -1.98 -0.82 -7.22
C PHE A 96 -3.18 -0.77 -6.27
N ASN A 97 -4.14 0.14 -6.51
CA ASN A 97 -5.32 0.25 -5.65
C ASN A 97 -6.15 -1.03 -5.65
N PHE A 98 -6.30 -1.64 -6.83
CA PHE A 98 -7.03 -2.89 -6.97
C PHE A 98 -6.38 -4.01 -6.15
N ARG A 99 -5.04 -4.15 -6.20
CA ARG A 99 -4.31 -5.11 -5.37
C ARG A 99 -4.45 -4.83 -3.88
N TRP A 100 -4.43 -3.56 -3.48
CA TRP A 100 -4.68 -3.18 -2.09
C TRP A 100 -6.06 -3.64 -1.61
N ILE A 101 -7.13 -3.34 -2.36
CA ILE A 101 -8.49 -3.76 -2.00
C ILE A 101 -8.62 -5.28 -2.03
N ARG A 102 -8.00 -5.95 -3.00
CA ARG A 102 -7.93 -7.42 -3.05
C ARG A 102 -7.28 -7.99 -1.80
N GLY A 103 -6.21 -7.38 -1.30
CA GLY A 103 -5.56 -7.77 -0.03
C GLY A 103 -6.47 -7.56 1.19
N ILE A 104 -7.31 -6.52 1.19
CA ILE A 104 -8.35 -6.36 2.23
C ILE A 104 -9.32 -7.53 2.16
N TYR A 105 -9.91 -7.79 0.99
CA TYR A 105 -10.86 -8.88 0.80
C TYR A 105 -10.27 -10.25 1.16
N LYS A 106 -9.07 -10.57 0.66
CA LYS A 106 -8.36 -11.81 0.98
C LYS A 106 -8.20 -11.99 2.49
N GLY A 107 -7.82 -10.94 3.20
CA GLY A 107 -7.64 -11.00 4.65
C GLY A 107 -8.92 -11.29 5.43
N TYR A 108 -10.07 -10.74 4.99
CA TYR A 108 -11.37 -11.10 5.56
C TYR A 108 -11.68 -12.58 5.36
N VAL A 109 -11.47 -13.08 4.13
CA VAL A 109 -11.70 -14.49 3.80
C VAL A 109 -10.76 -15.40 4.60
N SER A 110 -9.47 -15.06 4.71
CA SER A 110 -8.48 -15.90 5.40
C SER A 110 -8.63 -15.93 6.91
N ASN A 111 -9.21 -14.90 7.51
CA ASN A 111 -9.49 -14.83 8.95
C ASN A 111 -10.92 -15.27 9.29
N ASN A 112 -11.68 -15.81 8.33
CA ASN A 112 -13.05 -16.28 8.50
C ASN A 112 -14.00 -15.20 9.06
N GLU A 113 -13.83 -13.95 8.62
CA GLU A 113 -14.70 -12.85 9.05
C GLU A 113 -16.10 -13.00 8.46
N GLU A 114 -17.11 -13.11 9.32
CA GLU A 114 -18.52 -13.25 8.89
C GLU A 114 -19.08 -11.93 8.32
N LEU A 115 -18.58 -10.79 8.80
CA LEU A 115 -19.01 -9.48 8.36
C LEU A 115 -18.31 -9.09 7.06
N ARG A 116 -19.10 -8.70 6.05
CA ARG A 116 -18.56 -8.23 4.76
C ARG A 116 -17.86 -6.87 4.94
N PRO A 117 -16.67 -6.67 4.37
CA PRO A 117 -15.99 -5.37 4.45
C PRO A 117 -16.80 -4.29 3.72
N LEU A 118 -16.95 -3.13 4.36
CA LEU A 118 -17.51 -1.93 3.73
C LEU A 118 -16.38 -1.08 3.17
N ARG A 119 -16.50 -0.68 1.90
CA ARG A 119 -15.54 0.19 1.20
C ARG A 119 -16.18 1.55 0.92
N GLY A 120 -15.55 2.62 1.37
CA GLY A 120 -15.86 3.99 0.95
C GLY A 120 -15.14 4.34 -0.36
N LEU A 121 -15.87 4.91 -1.33
CA LEU A 121 -15.35 5.49 -2.57
C LEU A 121 -15.79 6.95 -2.61
N THR A 122 -14.85 7.88 -2.63
CA THR A 122 -15.10 9.25 -3.11
C THR A 122 -14.51 9.35 -4.50
N ALA A 123 -15.31 9.85 -5.45
CA ALA A 123 -14.89 10.22 -6.79
C ALA A 123 -14.32 11.65 -6.79
#